data_AF-A0A661N163-F1
#
_entry.id   AF-A0A661N163-F1
#
_cell.length_a   1.000
_cell.length_b   1.000
_cell.length_c   1.000
_cell.angle_alpha   90.00
_cell.angle_beta   90.00
_cell.angle_gamma   90.00
#
_symmetry.space_group_name_H-M   'P 1'
#
loop_
_entity.id
_entity.type
_entity.pdbx_description
1 polymer ?
#
loop_
_entity_poly.entity_id
_entity_poly.type
_entity_poly.pdbx_seq_one_letter_code
_entity_poly.pdbx_strand_id
1 'polypeptide(L)'
;MRPPLLCLLIGLIIPLAPTDAGATLGAQSSAGQVPRIALRITKKQRREAKRLFNQAHLAYRRGDYEEAILKWEQSYELSKEPLIFESIANAFERLGDPERALENLSKWRKTAPRREHKSLDSRIENLESRIARLVEERQLKQAEEAERERVEAERLARERDAQQQQDDEAERAAAGPSTMEILGWSLVGGGGAAEVAGVVTDIVAAVTRPSEDDACSAQGDLLLCRDAMRDDIESSNQLAIVGDILWIAGAAIATGGVVVLLTAVEPDTTETEQAPELDARLVPFVGPSGGGLLFTVPF
;
A
#
# COMPACT_ATOMS: atom_id res chain seq x y z
N MET A 1 -30.83 -24.33 2.12
CA MET A 1 -30.60 -25.01 3.42
C MET A 1 -29.14 -24.83 3.78
N ARG A 2 -28.85 -23.91 4.70
CA ARG A 2 -27.52 -23.56 5.22
C ARG A 2 -27.58 -23.71 6.75
N PRO A 3 -26.51 -24.18 7.43
CA PRO A 3 -26.46 -24.27 8.89
C PRO A 3 -26.24 -22.89 9.52
N PRO A 4 -26.68 -22.65 10.78
CA PRO A 4 -26.51 -21.36 11.43
C PRO A 4 -25.15 -21.21 12.10
N LEU A 5 -24.64 -19.98 12.03
CA LEU A 5 -23.46 -19.46 12.71
C LEU A 5 -23.61 -19.53 14.23
N LEU A 6 -22.51 -19.94 14.88
CA LEU A 6 -22.32 -19.97 16.32
C LEU A 6 -21.81 -18.59 16.79
N CYS A 7 -22.70 -17.74 17.30
CA CYS A 7 -22.32 -16.50 18.00
C CYS A 7 -21.98 -16.82 19.47
N LEU A 8 -20.71 -16.68 19.85
CA LEU A 8 -20.23 -16.91 21.21
C LEU A 8 -20.17 -15.55 21.94
N LEU A 9 -21.25 -15.21 22.66
CA LEU A 9 -21.33 -14.08 23.58
C LEU A 9 -20.80 -14.53 24.95
N ILE A 10 -19.65 -13.99 25.36
CA ILE A 10 -19.10 -14.18 26.71
C ILE A 10 -19.80 -13.18 27.65
N GLY A 11 -20.73 -13.69 28.45
CA GLY A 11 -21.38 -12.93 29.53
C GLY A 11 -20.49 -12.85 30.77
N LEU A 12 -20.10 -11.63 31.14
CA LEU A 12 -19.40 -11.30 32.38
C LEU A 12 -20.42 -11.24 33.53
N ILE A 13 -20.46 -12.26 34.38
CA ILE A 13 -21.29 -12.29 35.59
C ILE A 13 -20.46 -11.76 36.77
N ILE A 14 -20.87 -10.62 37.32
CA ILE A 14 -20.34 -10.03 38.56
C ILE A 14 -21.23 -10.51 39.72
N PRO A 15 -20.74 -11.30 40.70
CA PRO A 15 -21.50 -11.59 41.90
C PRO A 15 -21.36 -10.44 42.91
N LEU A 16 -22.49 -9.82 43.26
CA LEU A 16 -22.64 -9.01 44.47
C LEU A 16 -22.62 -9.92 45.69
N ALA A 17 -21.67 -9.69 46.60
CA ALA A 17 -21.68 -10.29 47.94
C ALA A 17 -22.47 -9.38 48.93
N PRO A 18 -23.21 -9.97 49.89
CA PRO A 18 -24.01 -9.23 50.84
C PRO A 18 -23.18 -8.61 51.97
N THR A 19 -23.69 -7.47 52.43
CA THR A 19 -23.31 -6.72 53.63
C THR A 19 -23.69 -7.48 54.90
N ASP A 20 -22.70 -7.83 55.72
CA ASP A 20 -22.91 -8.20 57.13
C ASP A 20 -22.42 -7.09 58.06
N ALA A 21 -23.32 -6.72 58.95
CA ALA A 21 -23.13 -5.75 60.01
C ALA A 21 -22.59 -6.43 61.28
N GLY A 22 -21.69 -5.73 61.98
CA GLY A 22 -21.63 -5.73 63.44
C GLY A 22 -20.83 -6.85 64.11
N ALA A 23 -19.56 -6.54 64.43
CA ALA A 23 -18.95 -6.99 65.68
C ALA A 23 -17.80 -6.04 66.07
N THR A 24 -18.08 -5.20 67.05
CA THR A 24 -17.10 -4.40 67.78
C THR A 24 -16.22 -5.31 68.64
N LEU A 25 -14.95 -5.46 68.25
CA LEU A 25 -13.90 -5.94 69.14
C LEU A 25 -12.85 -4.83 69.25
N GLY A 26 -12.72 -4.32 70.47
CA GLY A 26 -11.78 -3.27 70.83
C GLY A 26 -10.35 -3.70 70.55
N ALA A 27 -9.74 -3.12 69.53
CA ALA A 27 -8.29 -3.07 69.40
C ALA A 27 -7.80 -1.98 70.36
N GLN A 28 -7.35 -2.41 71.53
CA GLN A 28 -6.56 -1.58 72.43
C GLN A 28 -5.40 -0.98 71.63
N SER A 29 -5.38 0.35 71.59
CA SER A 29 -4.24 1.15 71.20
C SER A 29 -3.10 0.87 72.18
N SER A 30 -2.34 -0.19 71.89
CA SER A 30 -0.96 -0.24 72.32
C SER A 30 -0.18 0.52 71.25
N ALA A 31 0.31 1.69 71.63
CA ALA A 31 1.41 2.34 70.95
C ALA A 31 2.63 1.40 71.07
N GLY A 32 2.62 0.33 70.28
CA GLY A 32 3.79 -0.46 69.98
C GLY A 32 4.73 0.49 69.28
N GLN A 33 5.78 0.89 70.00
CA GLN A 33 6.99 1.41 69.40
C GLN A 33 7.31 0.50 68.21
N VAL A 34 7.03 0.97 67.00
CA VAL A 34 7.68 0.43 65.81
C VAL A 34 9.16 0.59 66.13
N PRO A 35 9.94 -0.49 66.30
CA PRO A 35 11.36 -0.33 66.44
C PRO A 35 11.79 0.36 65.15
N ARG A 36 12.14 1.65 65.24
CA ARG A 36 12.95 2.30 64.23
C ARG A 36 14.26 1.54 64.27
N ILE A 37 14.33 0.42 63.56
CA ILE A 37 15.58 -0.19 63.14
C ILE A 37 16.14 0.79 62.09
N ALA A 38 16.60 1.95 62.57
CA ALA A 38 17.62 2.70 61.87
C ALA A 38 18.75 1.69 61.74
N LEU A 39 18.97 1.19 60.52
CA LEU A 39 19.95 0.16 60.20
C LEU A 39 21.30 0.64 60.74
N ARG A 40 21.66 0.19 61.93
CA ARG A 40 22.80 0.75 62.65
C ARG A 40 24.04 0.10 62.06
N ILE A 41 24.59 0.74 61.04
CA ILE A 41 25.79 0.26 60.33
C ILE A 41 26.87 -0.15 61.33
N THR A 42 27.40 -1.36 61.19
CA THR A 42 28.41 -1.88 62.10
C THR A 42 29.71 -1.09 61.98
N LYS A 43 30.55 -1.09 63.03
CA LYS A 43 31.90 -0.48 62.98
C LYS A 43 32.76 -1.08 61.85
N LYS A 44 32.51 -2.34 61.46
CA LYS A 44 33.17 -2.98 60.31
C LYS A 44 32.67 -2.38 58.99
N GLN A 45 31.36 -2.30 58.77
CA GLN A 45 30.77 -1.70 57.57
C GLN A 45 31.17 -0.23 57.39
N ARG A 46 31.20 0.57 58.46
CA ARG A 46 31.64 1.97 58.38
C ARG A 46 33.10 2.10 57.96
N ARG A 47 33.98 1.23 58.49
CA ARG A 47 35.41 1.21 58.11
C ARG A 47 35.57 0.81 56.64
N GLU A 48 34.78 -0.16 56.20
CA GLU A 48 34.79 -0.62 54.82
C GLU A 48 34.26 0.43 53.84
N ALA A 49 33.14 1.08 54.13
CA ALA A 49 32.62 2.18 53.33
C ALA A 49 33.65 3.30 53.18
N LYS A 50 34.32 3.70 54.28
CA LYS A 50 35.39 4.68 54.24
C LYS A 50 36.58 4.23 53.37
N ARG A 51 36.95 2.95 53.43
CA ARG A 51 37.99 2.38 52.56
C ARG A 51 37.61 2.50 51.09
N LEU A 52 36.39 2.09 50.74
CA LEU A 52 35.85 2.17 49.38
C LEU A 52 35.79 3.62 48.88
N PHE A 53 35.28 4.55 49.69
CA PHE A 53 35.22 5.98 49.36
C PHE A 53 36.61 6.56 49.06
N ASN A 54 37.62 6.22 49.89
CA ASN A 54 38.98 6.69 49.66
C ASN A 54 39.59 6.09 48.39
N GLN A 55 39.33 4.81 48.11
CA GLN A 55 39.77 4.17 46.87
C GLN A 55 39.09 4.77 45.64
N ALA A 56 37.82 5.14 45.74
CA ALA A 56 37.11 5.86 44.70
C ALA A 56 37.76 7.23 44.42
N HIS A 57 38.10 7.97 45.47
CA HIS A 57 38.82 9.24 45.33
C HIS A 57 40.20 9.06 44.66
N LEU A 58 40.94 8.00 45.00
CA LEU A 58 42.20 7.69 44.31
C LEU A 58 41.99 7.40 42.82
N ALA A 59 40.99 6.58 42.49
CA ALA A 59 40.62 6.29 41.10
C ALA A 59 40.23 7.57 40.34
N TYR A 60 39.37 8.41 40.94
CA TYR A 60 38.96 9.69 40.38
C TYR A 60 40.16 10.59 40.06
N ARG A 61 41.14 10.68 40.97
CA ARG A 61 42.35 11.49 40.76
C ARG A 61 43.25 10.96 39.64
N ARG A 62 43.20 9.67 39.34
CA ARG A 62 43.90 9.07 38.20
C ARG A 62 43.16 9.25 36.87
N GLY A 63 41.92 9.74 36.91
CA GLY A 63 41.04 9.81 35.75
C GLY A 63 40.22 8.55 35.50
N ASP A 64 40.32 7.55 36.39
CA ASP A 64 39.54 6.30 36.32
C ASP A 64 38.11 6.56 36.87
N TYR A 65 37.31 7.35 36.17
CA TYR A 65 36.02 7.85 36.68
C TYR A 65 34.98 6.74 36.86
N GLU A 66 34.94 5.76 35.97
CA GLU A 66 34.05 4.59 36.06
C GLU A 66 34.39 3.74 37.29
N GLU A 67 35.68 3.51 37.53
CA GLU A 67 36.15 2.78 38.72
C GLU A 67 35.84 3.57 40.01
N ALA A 68 35.92 4.91 39.95
CA ALA A 68 35.53 5.78 41.05
C ALA A 68 34.03 5.67 41.36
N ILE A 69 33.17 5.76 40.33
CA ILE A 69 31.72 5.64 40.46
C ILE A 69 31.35 4.32 41.12
N LEU A 70 31.86 3.19 40.60
CA LEU A 70 31.56 1.86 41.14
C LEU A 70 31.93 1.75 42.62
N LYS A 71 33.10 2.24 43.02
CA LYS A 71 33.51 2.22 44.43
C LYS A 71 32.71 3.18 45.32
N TRP A 72 32.29 4.33 44.78
CA TRP A 72 31.39 5.24 45.49
C TRP A 72 30.00 4.64 45.67
N GLU A 73 29.44 3.97 44.67
CA GLU A 73 28.18 3.24 44.79
C GLU A 73 28.26 2.14 45.85
N GLN A 74 29.33 1.33 45.85
CA GLN A 74 29.56 0.33 46.90
C GLN A 74 29.71 0.98 48.30
N SER A 75 30.39 2.12 48.38
CA SER A 75 30.47 2.90 49.62
C SER A 75 29.10 3.40 50.08
N TYR A 76 28.27 3.86 49.15
CA TYR A 76 26.90 4.30 49.43
C TYR A 76 26.03 3.14 49.91
N GLU A 77 26.16 1.95 49.31
CA GLU A 77 25.42 0.77 49.76
C GLU A 77 25.69 0.39 51.21
N LEU A 78 26.91 0.61 51.70
CA LEU A 78 27.28 0.31 53.08
C LEU A 78 26.99 1.44 54.07
N SER A 79 27.13 2.70 53.65
CA SER A 79 27.08 3.87 54.55
C SER A 79 25.77 4.65 54.48
N LYS A 80 25.10 4.61 53.32
CA LYS A 80 23.93 5.41 52.95
C LYS A 80 24.14 6.93 53.14
N GLU A 81 25.39 7.38 53.06
CA GLU A 81 25.79 8.79 53.19
C GLU A 81 25.43 9.56 51.90
N PRO A 82 24.52 10.55 51.94
CA PRO A 82 24.04 11.22 50.72
C PRO A 82 25.08 12.06 49.98
N LEU A 83 26.12 12.54 50.67
CA LEU A 83 27.20 13.35 50.06
C LEU A 83 27.93 12.59 48.93
N ILE A 84 27.88 11.26 48.95
CA ILE A 84 28.48 10.42 47.89
C ILE A 84 27.88 10.74 46.52
N PHE A 85 26.61 11.14 46.44
CA PHE A 85 25.97 11.50 45.18
C PHE A 85 26.63 12.69 44.49
N GLU A 86 27.16 13.66 45.24
CA GLU A 86 27.94 14.77 44.63
C GLU A 86 29.23 14.26 44.00
N SER A 87 29.91 13.31 44.67
CA SER A 87 31.13 12.72 44.14
C SER A 87 30.88 11.94 42.84
N ILE A 88 29.79 11.16 42.81
CA ILE A 88 29.34 10.44 41.61
C ILE A 88 28.96 11.40 40.49
N ALA A 89 28.21 12.47 40.79
CA ALA A 89 27.87 13.51 39.81
C ALA A 89 29.13 14.13 39.20
N ASN A 90 30.12 14.49 40.03
CA ASN A 90 31.39 15.04 39.57
C ASN A 90 32.16 14.07 38.65
N ALA A 91 32.03 12.75 38.80
CA ALA A 91 32.62 11.78 37.87
C ALA A 91 31.87 11.72 36.54
N PHE A 92 30.54 11.70 36.56
CA PHE A 92 29.74 11.75 35.33
C PHE A 92 29.97 13.05 34.54
N GLU A 93 30.14 14.19 35.21
CA GLU A 93 30.52 15.44 34.55
C GLU A 93 31.85 15.31 33.80
N ARG A 94 32.85 14.60 34.37
CA ARG A 94 34.15 14.36 33.73
C ARG A 94 34.08 13.34 32.59
N LEU A 95 33.16 12.39 32.67
CA LEU A 95 32.85 11.46 31.57
C LEU A 95 32.04 12.11 30.44
N GLY A 96 31.58 13.35 30.64
CA GLY A 96 30.76 14.04 29.65
C GLY A 96 29.33 13.50 29.58
N ASP A 97 28.85 12.88 30.66
CA ASP A 97 27.49 12.34 30.78
C ASP A 97 26.62 13.26 31.66
N PRO A 98 25.99 14.28 31.06
CA PRO A 98 25.24 15.26 31.82
C PRO A 98 23.94 14.69 32.42
N GLU A 99 23.38 13.63 31.83
CA GLU A 99 22.13 12.99 32.29
C GLU A 99 22.34 12.29 33.63
N ARG A 100 23.36 11.42 33.72
CA ARG A 100 23.69 10.74 34.98
C ARG A 100 24.27 11.68 36.01
N ALA A 101 24.97 12.74 35.59
CA ALA A 101 25.42 13.80 36.49
C ALA A 101 24.22 14.53 37.14
N LEU A 102 23.24 14.94 36.33
CA LEU A 102 22.02 15.62 36.78
C LEU A 102 21.24 14.76 37.78
N GLU A 103 21.07 13.47 37.48
CA GLU A 103 20.36 12.55 38.36
C GLU A 103 20.99 12.49 39.76
N ASN A 104 22.31 12.31 39.83
CA ASN A 104 23.03 12.22 41.10
C ASN A 104 23.08 13.57 41.83
N LEU A 105 23.27 14.67 41.11
CA LEU A 105 23.28 16.00 41.70
C LEU A 105 21.89 16.37 42.28
N SER A 106 20.82 15.95 41.60
CA SER A 106 19.43 16.07 42.07
C SER A 106 19.17 15.25 43.33
N LYS A 107 19.77 14.05 43.47
CA LYS A 107 19.71 13.26 44.70
C LYS A 107 20.40 13.98 45.85
N TRP A 108 21.61 14.52 45.63
CA TRP A 108 22.33 15.31 46.64
C TRP A 108 21.54 16.55 47.07
N ARG A 109 20.96 17.28 46.10
CA ARG A 109 20.21 18.53 46.31
C ARG A 109 19.03 18.40 47.29
N LYS A 110 18.44 17.20 47.40
CA LYS A 110 17.34 16.90 48.36
C LYS A 110 17.80 16.92 49.82
N THR A 111 19.05 16.56 50.08
CA THR A 111 19.59 16.42 51.45
C THR A 111 20.72 17.41 51.75
N ALA A 112 21.21 18.14 50.75
CA ALA A 112 22.30 19.09 50.87
C ALA A 112 21.96 20.25 51.84
N PRO A 113 22.95 20.80 52.56
CA PRO A 113 22.78 22.00 53.37
C PRO A 113 22.22 23.18 52.56
N ARG A 114 21.32 23.99 53.15
CA ARG A 114 20.68 25.14 52.47
C ARG A 114 21.65 26.13 51.84
N ARG A 115 22.84 26.31 52.45
CA ARG A 115 23.89 27.21 51.94
C ARG A 115 24.43 26.79 50.56
N GLU A 116 24.30 25.52 50.19
CA GLU A 116 24.78 24.95 48.92
C GLU A 116 23.68 24.90 47.85
N HIS A 117 22.41 25.17 48.22
CA HIS A 117 21.28 25.07 47.30
C HIS A 117 21.46 25.97 46.08
N LYS A 118 21.83 27.23 46.27
CA LYS A 118 22.04 28.18 45.18
C LYS A 118 23.08 27.68 44.16
N SER A 119 24.22 27.15 44.62
CA SER A 119 25.25 26.64 43.72
C SER A 119 24.83 25.35 43.02
N LEU A 120 24.09 24.48 43.70
CA LEU A 120 23.58 23.24 43.12
C LEU A 120 22.50 23.52 42.07
N ASP A 121 21.60 24.47 42.34
CA ASP A 121 20.54 24.88 41.40
C ASP A 121 21.16 25.40 40.10
N SER A 122 22.15 26.29 40.18
CA SER A 122 22.85 26.78 38.97
C SER A 122 23.61 25.67 38.22
N ARG A 123 24.19 24.68 38.93
CA ARG A 123 24.83 23.53 38.28
C ARG A 123 23.81 22.63 37.59
N ILE A 124 22.67 22.37 38.23
CA ILE A 124 21.54 21.60 37.68
C ILE A 124 21.01 22.27 36.41
N GLU A 125 20.71 23.57 36.46
CA GLU A 125 20.25 24.34 35.30
C GLU A 125 21.23 24.29 34.13
N ASN A 126 22.54 24.33 34.40
CA ASN A 126 23.56 24.19 33.35
C ASN A 126 23.56 22.80 32.71
N LEU A 127 23.43 21.73 33.51
CA LEU A 127 23.34 20.36 33.01
C LEU A 127 22.06 20.15 32.19
N GLU A 128 20.93 20.65 32.66
CA GLU A 128 19.65 20.63 31.93
C GLU A 128 19.74 21.33 30.58
N SER A 129 20.33 22.54 30.56
CA SER A 129 20.59 23.27 29.30
C SER A 129 21.48 22.49 28.34
N ARG A 130 22.52 21.82 28.85
CA ARG A 130 23.39 20.97 28.04
C ARG A 130 22.65 19.76 27.48
N ILE A 131 21.81 19.10 28.28
CA ILE A 131 20.98 17.97 27.82
C ILE A 131 20.01 18.42 26.73
N ALA A 132 19.31 19.54 26.94
CA ALA A 132 18.38 20.08 25.95
C ALA A 132 19.06 20.32 24.58
N ARG A 133 20.25 20.92 24.58
CA ARG A 133 21.05 21.11 23.35
C ARG A 133 21.42 19.79 22.67
N LEU A 134 21.81 18.77 23.43
CA LEU A 134 22.18 17.46 22.88
C LEU A 134 20.97 16.73 22.30
N VAL A 135 19.80 16.87 22.92
CA VAL A 135 18.54 16.32 22.41
C VAL A 135 18.14 17.01 21.11
N GLU A 136 18.19 18.34 21.07
CA GLU A 136 17.92 19.12 19.85
C GLU A 136 18.87 18.73 18.71
N GLU A 137 20.18 18.66 18.97
CA GLU A 137 21.17 18.24 17.97
C GLU A 137 20.88 16.82 17.43
N ARG A 138 20.51 15.89 18.32
CA ARG A 138 20.15 14.52 17.92
C ARG A 138 18.88 14.51 17.07
N GLN A 139 17.87 15.28 17.43
CA GLN A 139 16.63 15.38 16.66
C GLN A 139 16.87 15.98 15.27
N LEU A 140 17.71 17.01 15.16
CA LEU A 140 18.10 17.59 13.87
C LEU A 140 18.80 16.55 12.99
N LYS A 141 19.79 15.83 13.53
CA LYS A 141 20.48 14.76 12.79
C LYS A 141 19.54 13.66 12.33
N GLN A 142 18.63 13.21 13.20
CA GLN A 142 17.63 12.20 12.85
C GLN A 142 16.67 12.69 11.76
N ALA A 143 16.27 13.97 11.80
CA ALA A 143 15.43 14.55 10.76
C ALA A 143 16.17 14.67 9.42
N GLU A 144 17.43 15.09 9.43
CA GLU A 144 18.28 15.14 8.23
C GLU A 144 18.51 13.74 7.63
N GLU A 145 18.77 12.72 8.46
CA GLU A 145 18.92 11.33 8.03
C GLU A 145 17.61 10.79 7.43
N ALA A 146 16.48 11.01 8.10
CA ALA A 146 15.17 10.60 7.59
C ALA A 146 14.80 11.30 6.27
N GLU A 147 15.16 12.57 6.10
CA GLU A 147 14.97 13.28 4.83
C GLU A 147 15.83 12.68 3.71
N ARG A 148 17.11 12.38 3.99
CA ARG A 148 18.00 11.73 3.02
C ARG A 148 17.47 10.37 2.58
N GLU A 149 17.01 9.55 3.52
CA GLU A 149 16.41 8.25 3.23
C GLU A 149 15.15 8.39 2.38
N ARG A 150 14.31 9.38 2.65
CA ARG A 150 13.11 9.66 1.84
C ARG A 150 13.46 10.08 0.41
N VAL A 151 14.43 10.99 0.26
CA VAL A 151 14.89 11.44 -1.07
C VAL A 151 15.52 10.28 -1.85
N GLU A 152 16.30 9.44 -1.19
CA GLU A 152 16.90 8.26 -1.83
C GLU A 152 15.84 7.23 -2.23
N ALA A 153 14.86 6.96 -1.36
CA ALA A 153 13.74 6.06 -1.67
C ALA A 153 12.92 6.57 -2.87
N GLU A 154 12.68 7.88 -2.94
CA GLU A 154 11.99 8.49 -4.09
C GLU A 154 12.82 8.38 -5.37
N ARG A 155 14.13 8.60 -5.31
CA ARG A 155 15.04 8.41 -6.45
C ARG A 155 14.99 6.97 -6.96
N LEU A 156 15.10 6.00 -6.05
CA LEU A 156 15.04 4.58 -6.40
C LEU A 156 13.68 4.16 -6.96
N ALA A 157 12.58 4.75 -6.46
CA ALA A 157 11.25 4.55 -7.02
C ALA A 157 11.20 5.06 -8.47
N ARG A 158 11.63 6.30 -8.72
CA ARG A 158 11.69 6.88 -10.08
C ARG A 158 12.57 6.08 -11.03
N GLU A 159 13.70 5.56 -10.56
CA GLU A 159 14.59 4.70 -11.35
C GLU A 159 13.93 3.37 -11.70
N ARG A 160 13.20 2.75 -10.77
CA ARG A 160 12.43 1.53 -11.05
C ARG A 160 11.29 1.79 -12.03
N ASP A 161 10.56 2.88 -11.86
CA ASP A 161 9.47 3.25 -12.77
C ASP A 161 10.01 3.48 -14.19
N ALA A 162 11.15 4.16 -14.32
CA ALA A 162 11.81 4.38 -15.61
C ALA A 162 12.32 3.06 -16.22
N GLN A 163 12.87 2.15 -15.42
CA GLN A 163 13.30 0.84 -15.90
C GLN A 163 12.11 0.00 -16.36
N GLN A 164 11.03 -0.03 -15.59
CA GLN A 164 9.82 -0.75 -15.95
C GLN A 164 9.22 -0.22 -17.26
N GLN A 165 9.17 1.10 -17.45
CA GLN A 165 8.73 1.70 -18.71
C GLN A 165 9.61 1.27 -19.90
N GLN A 166 10.93 1.18 -19.71
CA GLN A 166 11.83 0.70 -20.76
C GLN A 166 11.61 -0.77 -21.07
N ASP A 167 11.38 -1.60 -20.05
CA ASP A 167 11.12 -3.03 -20.21
C ASP A 167 9.78 -3.26 -20.93
N ASP A 168 8.72 -2.52 -20.56
CA ASP A 168 7.41 -2.55 -21.22
C ASP A 168 7.50 -2.10 -22.69
N GLU A 169 8.26 -1.05 -22.98
CA GLU A 169 8.49 -0.58 -24.36
C GLU A 169 9.28 -1.60 -25.19
N ALA A 170 10.29 -2.24 -24.58
CA ALA A 170 11.06 -3.30 -25.23
C ALA A 170 10.20 -4.54 -25.51
N GLU A 171 9.31 -4.93 -24.59
CA GLU A 171 8.37 -6.03 -24.79
C GLU A 171 7.36 -5.72 -25.90
N ARG A 172 6.77 -4.51 -25.91
CA ARG A 172 5.89 -4.07 -27.01
C ARG A 172 6.59 -4.05 -28.36
N ALA A 173 7.84 -3.60 -28.40
CA ALA A 173 8.64 -3.61 -29.62
C ALA A 173 8.99 -5.04 -30.10
N ALA A 174 9.20 -5.97 -29.17
CA ALA A 174 9.51 -7.37 -29.47
C ALA A 174 8.26 -8.20 -29.86
N ALA A 175 7.08 -7.89 -29.31
CA ALA A 175 5.85 -8.62 -29.56
C ALA A 175 5.40 -8.55 -31.04
N GLY A 176 5.68 -7.44 -31.73
CA GLY A 176 5.24 -7.24 -33.11
C GLY A 176 3.71 -7.28 -33.28
N PRO A 177 3.19 -7.07 -34.50
CA PRO A 177 1.75 -7.18 -34.74
C PRO A 177 1.31 -8.64 -34.61
N SER A 178 0.24 -8.87 -33.84
CA SER A 178 -0.26 -10.23 -33.60
C SER A 178 -0.82 -10.86 -34.88
N THR A 179 -0.79 -12.19 -35.01
CA THR A 179 -1.41 -12.90 -36.15
C THR A 179 -2.88 -12.53 -36.33
N MET A 180 -3.58 -12.24 -35.22
CA MET A 180 -4.99 -11.81 -35.23
C MET A 180 -5.16 -10.38 -35.74
N GLU A 181 -4.22 -9.48 -35.45
CA GLU A 181 -4.20 -8.12 -35.99
C GLU A 181 -3.92 -8.13 -37.50
N ILE A 182 -2.94 -8.93 -37.94
CA ILE A 182 -2.64 -9.14 -39.37
C ILE A 182 -3.85 -9.74 -40.09
N LEU A 183 -4.50 -10.75 -39.49
CA LEU A 183 -5.70 -11.38 -40.02
C LEU A 183 -6.86 -10.39 -40.10
N GLY A 184 -7.10 -9.60 -39.04
CA GLY A 184 -8.15 -8.59 -38.99
C GLY A 184 -8.00 -7.55 -40.09
N TRP A 185 -6.80 -6.97 -40.25
CA TRP A 185 -6.52 -6.01 -41.33
C TRP A 185 -6.65 -6.64 -42.72
N SER A 186 -6.26 -7.89 -42.89
CA SER A 186 -6.40 -8.62 -44.17
C SER A 186 -7.87 -8.85 -44.53
N LEU A 187 -8.71 -9.17 -43.54
CA LEU A 187 -10.16 -9.35 -43.73
C LEU A 187 -10.86 -8.03 -44.03
N VAL A 188 -10.52 -6.94 -43.33
CA VAL A 188 -11.05 -5.60 -43.63
C VAL A 188 -10.66 -5.16 -45.03
N GLY A 189 -9.37 -5.26 -45.39
CA GLY A 189 -8.88 -4.86 -46.70
C GLY A 189 -9.43 -5.71 -47.85
N GLY A 190 -9.41 -7.03 -47.69
CA GLY A 190 -9.93 -7.97 -48.70
C GLY A 190 -11.44 -7.90 -48.85
N GLY A 191 -12.18 -7.85 -47.75
CA GLY A 191 -13.64 -7.70 -47.75
C GLY A 191 -14.10 -6.38 -48.36
N GLY A 192 -13.46 -5.26 -47.99
CA GLY A 192 -13.77 -3.95 -48.56
C GLY A 192 -13.47 -3.87 -50.07
N ALA A 193 -12.41 -4.52 -50.55
CA ALA A 193 -12.12 -4.58 -51.99
C ALA A 193 -13.19 -5.40 -52.75
N ALA A 194 -13.64 -6.52 -52.19
CA ALA A 194 -14.73 -7.33 -52.77
C ALA A 194 -16.06 -6.57 -52.77
N GLU A 195 -16.33 -5.79 -51.72
CA GLU A 195 -17.51 -4.94 -51.62
C GLU A 195 -17.57 -3.91 -52.75
N VAL A 196 -16.48 -3.17 -52.96
CA VAL A 196 -16.38 -2.19 -54.06
C VAL A 196 -16.50 -2.87 -55.42
N ALA A 197 -15.87 -4.03 -55.62
CA ALA A 197 -15.95 -4.76 -56.88
C ALA A 197 -17.38 -5.24 -57.20
N GLY A 198 -18.12 -5.72 -56.19
CA GLY A 198 -19.51 -6.11 -56.32
C GLY A 198 -20.40 -4.95 -56.76
N VAL A 199 -20.31 -3.81 -56.05
CA VAL A 199 -21.08 -2.59 -56.37
C VAL A 199 -20.79 -2.10 -57.79
N VAL A 200 -19.53 -2.09 -58.22
CA VAL A 200 -19.17 -1.70 -59.60
C VAL A 200 -19.77 -2.67 -60.61
N THR A 201 -19.75 -3.97 -60.32
CA THR A 201 -20.31 -4.99 -61.21
C THR A 201 -21.82 -4.85 -61.35
N ASP A 202 -22.54 -4.55 -60.26
CA ASP A 202 -23.99 -4.28 -60.30
C ASP A 202 -24.33 -3.03 -61.09
N ILE A 203 -23.53 -1.96 -60.98
CA ILE A 203 -23.70 -0.75 -61.80
C ILE A 203 -23.53 -1.09 -63.28
N VAL A 204 -22.52 -1.88 -63.64
CA VAL A 204 -22.31 -2.33 -65.02
C VAL A 204 -23.47 -3.20 -65.49
N ALA A 205 -23.94 -4.13 -64.67
CA ALA A 205 -25.08 -4.99 -64.98
C ALA A 205 -26.36 -4.17 -65.26
N ALA A 206 -26.59 -3.11 -64.47
CA ALA A 206 -27.73 -2.23 -64.62
C ALA A 206 -27.65 -1.36 -65.88
N VAL A 207 -26.47 -0.80 -66.19
CA VAL A 207 -26.28 0.08 -67.36
C VAL A 207 -26.26 -0.70 -68.68
N THR A 208 -25.79 -1.95 -68.67
CA THR A 208 -25.75 -2.82 -69.87
C THR A 208 -27.07 -3.50 -70.15
N ARG A 209 -28.03 -3.45 -69.21
CA ARG A 209 -29.35 -4.08 -69.40
C ARG A 209 -30.14 -3.32 -70.48
N PRO A 210 -30.57 -3.99 -71.56
CA PRO A 210 -31.41 -3.35 -72.57
C PRO A 210 -32.75 -2.94 -71.96
N SER A 211 -33.31 -1.82 -72.44
CA SER A 211 -34.61 -1.35 -71.95
C SER A 211 -35.70 -2.37 -72.28
N GLU A 212 -36.71 -2.49 -71.42
CA GLU A 212 -37.81 -3.44 -71.62
C GLU A 212 -38.53 -3.21 -72.95
N ASP A 213 -38.67 -1.94 -73.36
CA ASP A 213 -39.30 -1.53 -74.61
C ASP A 213 -38.49 -1.95 -75.85
N ASP A 214 -37.16 -2.04 -75.74
CA ASP A 214 -36.27 -2.44 -76.83
C ASP A 214 -36.15 -3.97 -76.93
N ALA A 215 -36.19 -4.66 -75.79
CA ALA A 215 -35.94 -6.09 -75.69
C ALA A 215 -37.19 -6.96 -75.86
N CYS A 216 -38.35 -6.46 -75.44
CA CYS A 216 -39.60 -7.23 -75.41
C CYS A 216 -40.77 -6.44 -76.00
N SER A 217 -41.71 -7.15 -76.60
CA SER A 217 -42.96 -6.57 -77.12
C SER A 217 -44.15 -7.34 -76.58
N ALA A 218 -45.16 -6.61 -76.11
CA ALA A 218 -46.43 -7.21 -75.68
C ALA A 218 -47.25 -7.65 -76.91
N GLN A 219 -47.70 -8.90 -76.90
CA GLN A 219 -48.62 -9.44 -77.89
C GLN A 219 -49.81 -10.11 -77.18
N GLY A 220 -50.85 -9.31 -76.92
CA GLY A 220 -51.96 -9.71 -76.06
C GLY A 220 -51.52 -9.80 -74.61
N ASP A 221 -51.85 -10.90 -73.93
CA ASP A 221 -51.41 -11.16 -72.54
C ASP A 221 -50.00 -11.78 -72.45
N LEU A 222 -49.33 -12.04 -73.58
CA LEU A 222 -47.97 -12.58 -73.61
C LEU A 222 -46.94 -11.48 -73.87
N LEU A 223 -45.86 -11.50 -73.07
CA LEU A 223 -44.66 -10.71 -73.32
C LEU A 223 -43.67 -11.56 -74.12
N LEU A 224 -43.39 -11.19 -75.37
CA LEU A 224 -42.46 -11.89 -76.25
C LEU A 224 -41.16 -11.10 -76.36
N CYS A 225 -40.06 -11.70 -75.93
CA CYS A 225 -38.72 -11.09 -75.99
C CYS A 225 -37.95 -11.59 -77.21
N ARG A 226 -37.13 -10.71 -77.80
CA ARG A 226 -36.32 -11.04 -78.99
C ARG A 226 -35.16 -11.95 -78.60
N ASP A 227 -34.99 -13.05 -79.33
CA ASP A 227 -33.89 -14.01 -79.11
C ASP A 227 -32.51 -13.34 -79.30
N ALA A 228 -32.41 -12.33 -80.16
CA ALA A 228 -31.18 -11.55 -80.36
C ALA A 228 -30.71 -10.77 -79.11
N MET A 229 -31.60 -10.48 -78.15
CA MET A 229 -31.29 -9.78 -76.90
C MET A 229 -31.11 -10.73 -75.71
N ARG A 230 -31.26 -12.04 -75.94
CA ARG A 230 -31.20 -13.05 -74.90
C ARG A 230 -29.83 -13.10 -74.23
N ASP A 231 -28.76 -13.05 -75.02
CA ASP A 231 -27.39 -13.12 -74.51
C ASP A 231 -27.03 -11.89 -73.64
N ASP A 232 -27.51 -10.70 -74.03
CA ASP A 232 -27.29 -9.46 -73.26
C ASP A 232 -28.06 -9.47 -71.93
N ILE A 233 -29.30 -9.97 -71.93
CA ILE A 233 -30.11 -10.12 -70.70
C ILE A 233 -29.49 -11.19 -69.78
N GLU A 234 -29.05 -12.31 -70.34
CA GLU A 234 -28.40 -13.38 -69.58
C GLU A 234 -27.08 -12.89 -68.98
N SER A 235 -26.25 -12.18 -69.75
CA SER A 235 -25.02 -11.55 -69.28
C SER A 235 -25.28 -10.54 -68.17
N SER A 236 -26.29 -9.67 -68.32
CA SER A 236 -26.68 -8.69 -67.28
C SER A 236 -27.13 -9.40 -65.99
N ASN A 237 -27.96 -10.46 -66.09
CA ASN A 237 -28.40 -11.23 -64.93
C ASN A 237 -27.23 -11.96 -64.25
N GLN A 238 -26.29 -12.52 -65.01
CA GLN A 238 -25.10 -13.14 -64.46
C GLN A 238 -24.21 -12.13 -63.74
N LEU A 239 -24.00 -10.94 -64.32
CA LEU A 239 -23.23 -9.86 -63.69
C LEU A 239 -23.91 -9.37 -62.41
N ALA A 240 -25.23 -9.21 -62.39
CA ALA A 240 -25.98 -8.81 -61.20
C ALA A 240 -25.89 -9.86 -60.08
N ILE A 241 -26.02 -11.17 -60.39
CA ILE A 241 -25.87 -12.23 -59.39
C ILE A 241 -24.45 -12.25 -58.82
N VAL A 242 -23.44 -12.09 -59.67
CA VAL A 242 -22.04 -12.04 -59.24
C VAL A 242 -21.78 -10.81 -58.39
N GLY A 243 -22.29 -9.64 -58.79
CA GLY A 243 -22.19 -8.39 -58.05
C GLY A 243 -22.82 -8.49 -56.66
N ASP A 244 -24.06 -8.98 -56.58
CA ASP A 244 -24.79 -9.21 -55.33
C ASP A 244 -24.04 -10.11 -54.35
N ILE A 245 -23.53 -11.25 -54.84
CA ILE A 245 -22.74 -12.16 -54.02
C ILE A 245 -21.46 -11.49 -53.52
N LEU A 246 -20.77 -10.76 -54.40
CA LEU A 246 -19.50 -10.10 -54.06
C LEU A 246 -19.68 -9.01 -53.02
N TRP A 247 -20.69 -8.14 -53.14
CA TRP A 247 -20.83 -7.04 -52.20
C TRP A 247 -21.35 -7.49 -50.84
N ILE A 248 -22.30 -8.43 -50.80
CA ILE A 248 -22.82 -8.98 -49.54
C ILE A 248 -21.73 -9.80 -48.82
N ALA A 249 -21.02 -10.68 -49.53
CA ALA A 249 -19.96 -11.48 -48.93
C ALA A 249 -18.78 -10.59 -48.51
N GLY A 250 -18.41 -9.60 -49.33
CA GLY A 250 -17.37 -8.62 -49.03
C GLY A 250 -17.67 -7.83 -47.75
N ALA A 251 -18.88 -7.29 -47.63
CA ALA A 251 -19.34 -6.57 -46.44
C ALA A 251 -19.35 -7.46 -45.18
N ALA A 252 -19.80 -8.71 -45.29
CA ALA A 252 -19.78 -9.66 -44.18
C ALA A 252 -18.35 -9.98 -43.71
N ILE A 253 -17.42 -10.19 -44.64
CA ILE A 253 -16.00 -10.44 -44.36
C ILE A 253 -15.34 -9.20 -43.72
N ALA A 254 -15.60 -8.01 -44.27
CA ALA A 254 -15.06 -6.76 -43.75
C ALA A 254 -15.53 -6.50 -42.32
N THR A 255 -16.84 -6.71 -42.06
CA THR A 255 -17.42 -6.59 -40.72
C THR A 255 -16.80 -7.60 -39.75
N GLY A 256 -16.61 -8.86 -40.19
CA GLY A 256 -15.90 -9.87 -39.41
C GLY A 256 -14.46 -9.46 -39.08
N GLY A 257 -13.75 -8.86 -40.04
CA GLY A 257 -12.41 -8.30 -39.82
C GLY A 257 -12.39 -7.18 -38.78
N VAL A 258 -13.37 -6.27 -38.81
CA VAL A 258 -13.50 -5.20 -37.79
C VAL A 258 -13.77 -5.80 -36.41
N VAL A 259 -14.65 -6.80 -36.31
CA VAL A 259 -14.90 -7.49 -35.04
C VAL A 259 -13.62 -8.13 -34.51
N VAL A 260 -12.86 -8.84 -35.35
CA VAL A 260 -11.57 -9.43 -34.96
C VAL A 260 -10.62 -8.36 -34.44
N LEU A 261 -10.48 -7.22 -35.13
CA LEU A 261 -9.62 -6.12 -34.69
C LEU A 261 -10.06 -5.51 -33.34
N LEU A 262 -11.37 -5.31 -33.14
CA LEU A 262 -11.90 -4.77 -31.89
C LEU A 262 -11.76 -5.74 -30.72
N THR A 263 -11.88 -7.06 -30.98
CA THR A 263 -11.72 -8.09 -29.95
C THR A 263 -10.26 -8.49 -29.71
N ALA A 264 -9.36 -8.16 -30.63
CA ALA A 264 -7.92 -8.41 -30.49
C ALA A 264 -7.21 -7.38 -29.60
N VAL A 265 -7.87 -6.25 -29.28
CA VAL A 265 -7.42 -5.34 -28.23
C VAL A 265 -7.86 -5.92 -26.88
N GLU A 266 -7.04 -6.80 -26.30
CA GLU A 266 -7.17 -7.13 -24.89
C GLU A 266 -6.83 -5.87 -24.06
N PRO A 267 -7.67 -5.47 -23.10
CA PRO A 267 -7.31 -4.40 -22.18
C PRO A 267 -6.11 -4.87 -21.36
N ASP A 268 -5.04 -4.08 -21.38
CA ASP A 268 -3.84 -4.24 -20.55
C ASP A 268 -4.26 -4.13 -19.06
N THR A 269 -4.76 -5.22 -18.46
CA THR A 269 -5.10 -5.26 -17.04
C THR A 269 -3.88 -5.68 -16.25
N THR A 270 -2.85 -4.83 -16.24
CA THR A 270 -1.89 -4.78 -15.15
C THR A 270 -2.53 -4.05 -13.97
N GLU A 271 -2.96 -4.86 -13.00
CA GLU A 271 -3.15 -4.57 -11.57
C GLU A 271 -4.05 -3.37 -11.19
N THR A 272 -5.22 -3.63 -10.59
CA THR A 272 -5.48 -3.43 -9.14
C THR A 272 -6.99 -3.54 -8.86
N GLU A 273 -7.29 -4.22 -7.76
CA GLU A 273 -8.59 -4.31 -7.06
C GLU A 273 -9.68 -5.20 -7.64
N GLN A 274 -10.09 -6.15 -6.78
CA GLN A 274 -11.25 -7.02 -6.91
C GLN A 274 -12.53 -6.20 -7.10
N ALA A 275 -12.88 -5.87 -8.34
CA ALA A 275 -14.25 -5.52 -8.70
C ALA A 275 -15.08 -6.82 -8.75
N PRO A 276 -16.31 -6.83 -8.23
CA PRO A 276 -17.18 -8.00 -8.32
C PRO A 276 -17.42 -8.31 -9.80
N GLU A 277 -17.08 -9.54 -10.19
CA GLU A 277 -17.26 -10.10 -11.53
C GLU A 277 -18.75 -10.01 -11.91
N LEU A 278 -19.12 -8.97 -12.67
CA LEU A 278 -20.47 -8.83 -13.20
C LEU A 278 -20.56 -9.77 -14.42
N ASP A 279 -20.91 -11.03 -14.18
CA ASP A 279 -21.08 -12.07 -15.20
C ASP A 279 -22.34 -11.78 -16.03
N ALA A 280 -22.25 -10.78 -16.91
CA ALA A 280 -23.34 -10.37 -17.79
C ALA A 280 -23.42 -11.31 -18.99
N ARG A 281 -24.53 -12.04 -19.11
CA ARG A 281 -24.75 -13.00 -20.19
C ARG A 281 -25.70 -12.44 -21.22
N LEU A 282 -25.29 -12.54 -22.49
CA LEU A 282 -26.09 -12.20 -23.66
C LEU A 282 -26.70 -13.49 -24.23
N VAL A 283 -28.03 -13.61 -24.20
CA VAL A 283 -28.71 -14.79 -24.74
C VAL A 283 -29.54 -14.37 -25.96
N PRO A 284 -29.23 -14.89 -27.17
CA PRO A 284 -30.10 -14.69 -28.33
C PRO A 284 -31.37 -15.52 -28.18
N PHE A 285 -32.51 -14.96 -28.60
CA PHE A 285 -33.74 -15.73 -28.79
C PHE A 285 -34.33 -15.47 -30.18
N VAL A 286 -34.93 -16.51 -30.76
CA VAL A 286 -35.61 -16.45 -32.04
C VAL A 286 -36.97 -17.12 -31.90
N GLY A 287 -38.02 -16.41 -32.28
CA GLY A 287 -39.38 -16.93 -32.34
C GLY A 287 -40.10 -16.53 -33.64
N PRO A 288 -41.26 -17.14 -33.93
CA PRO A 288 -42.00 -16.92 -35.17
C PRO A 288 -42.53 -15.48 -35.35
N SER A 289 -42.48 -14.65 -34.31
CA SER A 289 -42.85 -13.22 -34.33
C SER A 289 -41.66 -12.26 -34.22
N GLY A 290 -40.41 -12.76 -34.29
CA GLY A 290 -39.18 -11.95 -34.25
C GLY A 290 -38.08 -12.56 -33.37
N GLY A 291 -36.88 -11.98 -33.43
CA GLY A 291 -35.73 -12.36 -32.61
C GLY A 291 -35.02 -11.14 -32.02
N GLY A 292 -34.26 -11.37 -30.96
CA GLY A 292 -33.53 -10.31 -30.25
C GLY A 292 -32.49 -10.86 -29.28
N LEU A 293 -31.82 -9.95 -28.59
CA LEU A 293 -30.80 -10.25 -27.58
C LEU A 293 -31.30 -9.82 -26.20
N LEU A 294 -31.17 -10.71 -25.22
CA LEU A 294 -31.57 -10.44 -23.84
C LEU A 294 -30.31 -10.35 -22.97
N PHE A 295 -30.19 -9.25 -22.21
CA PHE A 295 -29.07 -8.97 -21.32
C PHE A 295 -29.46 -9.32 -19.89
N THR A 296 -28.77 -10.28 -19.26
CA THR A 296 -29.04 -10.68 -17.88
C THR A 296 -27.82 -10.43 -17.01
N VAL A 297 -28.00 -9.71 -15.91
CA VAL A 297 -26.99 -9.49 -14.88
C VAL A 297 -27.48 -10.18 -13.59
N PRO A 298 -26.77 -11.18 -13.06
CA PRO A 298 -27.09 -11.72 -11.75
C PRO A 298 -26.69 -10.71 -10.66
N PHE A 299 -27.66 -10.31 -9.82
CA PHE A 299 -27.40 -9.52 -8.61
C PHE A 299 -26.99 -10.43 -7.44
#